data_AF-A0A9X3F8T7-F1
#
_entry.id   AF-A0A9X3F8T7-F1
#
_cell.length_a   1.000
_cell.length_b   1.000
_cell.length_c   1.000
_cell.angle_alpha   90.00
_cell.angle_beta   90.00
_cell.angle_gamma   90.00
#
_symmetry.space_group_name_H-M   'P 1'
#
loop_
_entity.id
_entity.type
_entity.pdbx_description
1 polymer ?
#
loop_
_entity_poly.entity_id
_entity_poly.type
_entity_poly.pdbx_seq_one_letter_code
_entity_poly.pdbx_strand_id
1 'polypeptide(L)'
;MSVNEQLNTIRQLLEAEKAQEARKAFQDMDAEELPAYYLLKGKIEQKFQNWGEAINAFNKVLEIDPGNAEAINNLHLIQNILNFWNPEMFNP
;
A
#
# COMPACT_ATOMS: atom_id res chain seq x y z
N MET A 1 0.89 -17.93 14.04
CA MET A 1 -0.09 -16.83 14.11
C MET A 1 -1.07 -17.02 12.97
N SER A 2 -2.33 -16.67 13.16
CA SER A 2 -3.27 -16.63 12.03
C SER A 2 -2.94 -15.44 11.12
N VAL A 3 -3.34 -15.52 9.84
CA VAL A 3 -3.20 -14.42 8.88
C VAL A 3 -3.78 -13.12 9.43
N ASN A 4 -4.95 -13.19 10.08
CA ASN A 4 -5.60 -12.02 10.68
C ASN A 4 -4.76 -11.38 11.80
N GLU A 5 -4.07 -12.17 12.63
CA GLU A 5 -3.17 -11.66 13.66
C GLU A 5 -1.92 -11.00 13.05
N GLN A 6 -1.37 -11.58 11.98
CA GLN A 6 -0.21 -11.00 11.28
C GLN A 6 -0.57 -9.67 10.62
N LEU A 7 -1.70 -9.62 9.89
CA LEU A 7 -2.20 -8.38 9.28
C LEU A 7 -2.48 -7.29 10.33
N ASN A 8 -3.07 -7.66 11.47
CA ASN A 8 -3.31 -6.72 12.56
C ASN A 8 -2.00 -6.18 13.15
N THR A 9 -1.00 -7.04 13.34
CA THR A 9 0.33 -6.64 13.82
C THR A 9 1.00 -5.66 12.87
N ILE A 10 1.00 -5.96 11.57
CA ILE A 10 1.59 -5.09 10.54
C ILE A 10 0.88 -3.73 10.51
N ARG A 11 -0.47 -3.72 10.62
CA ARG A 11 -1.24 -2.48 10.71
C ARG A 11 -0.81 -1.62 11.90
N GLN A 12 -0.68 -2.21 13.09
CA GLN A 12 -0.24 -1.51 14.29
C GLN A 12 1.19 -0.95 14.13
N LEU A 13 2.09 -1.69 13.50
CA LEU A 13 3.46 -1.21 13.22
C LEU A 13 3.45 0.01 12.28
N LEU A 14 2.60 0.02 11.26
CA LEU A 14 2.44 1.17 10.37
C LEU A 14 1.86 2.39 11.09
N GLU A 15 0.86 2.19 11.95
CA GLU A 15 0.24 3.25 12.78
C GLU A 15 1.24 3.83 13.79
N ALA A 16 2.15 3.00 14.31
CA ALA A 16 3.23 3.41 15.20
C ALA A 16 4.46 3.99 14.48
N GLU A 17 4.36 4.29 13.18
CA GLU A 17 5.44 4.78 12.31
C GLU A 17 6.67 3.85 12.20
N LYS A 18 6.53 2.58 12.58
CA LYS A 18 7.58 1.56 12.51
C LYS A 18 7.58 0.86 11.16
N ALA A 19 7.71 1.63 10.08
CA ALA A 19 7.58 1.13 8.70
C ALA A 19 8.59 0.02 8.36
N GLN A 20 9.80 0.07 8.91
CA GLN A 20 10.82 -0.98 8.72
C GLN A 20 10.41 -2.31 9.39
N GLU A 21 9.92 -2.26 10.63
CA GLU A 21 9.40 -3.44 11.33
C GLU A 21 8.18 -4.01 10.60
N ALA A 22 7.27 -3.14 10.14
CA ALA A 22 6.11 -3.53 9.34
C ALA A 22 6.50 -4.25 8.05
N ARG A 23 7.49 -3.73 7.32
CA ARG A 23 7.99 -4.34 6.08
C ARG A 23 8.61 -5.71 6.33
N LYS A 24 9.41 -5.85 7.38
CA LYS A 24 9.99 -7.14 7.76
C LYS A 24 8.90 -8.16 8.10
N ALA A 25 7.95 -7.77 8.96
CA ALA A 25 6.83 -8.65 9.33
C ALA A 25 5.97 -9.06 8.13
N PHE A 26 5.81 -8.16 7.15
CA PHE A 26 5.11 -8.47 5.90
C PHE A 26 5.89 -9.45 5.01
N GLN A 27 7.22 -9.35 4.94
CA GLN A 27 8.07 -10.27 4.17
C GLN A 27 8.09 -11.69 4.75
N ASP A 28 7.90 -11.82 6.06
CA ASP A 28 7.81 -13.11 6.75
C ASP A 28 6.40 -13.74 6.66
N MET A 29 5.45 -13.05 6.00
CA MET A 29 4.07 -13.51 5.83
C MET A 29 3.90 -14.22 4.49
N ASP A 30 3.08 -15.26 4.46
CA ASP A 30 2.67 -15.90 3.20
C ASP A 30 1.81 -14.93 2.38
N ALA A 31 1.87 -15.07 1.05
CA ALA A 31 1.07 -14.26 0.15
C ALA A 31 -0.40 -14.68 0.23
N GLU A 32 -1.30 -13.68 0.32
CA GLU A 32 -2.74 -13.89 0.53
C GLU A 32 -3.56 -13.10 -0.48
N GLU A 33 -4.60 -13.70 -1.04
CA GLU A 33 -5.55 -13.05 -1.96
C GLU A 33 -6.65 -12.32 -1.17
N LEU A 34 -6.25 -11.38 -0.31
CA LEU A 34 -7.14 -10.62 0.57
C LEU A 34 -6.98 -9.11 0.34
N PRO A 35 -8.08 -8.32 0.34
CA PRO A 35 -7.98 -6.86 0.25
C PRO A 35 -7.05 -6.25 1.30
N ALA A 36 -7.13 -6.74 2.54
CA ALA A 36 -6.30 -6.26 3.64
C ALA A 36 -4.80 -6.54 3.42
N TYR A 37 -4.44 -7.67 2.80
CA TYR A 37 -3.06 -7.99 2.47
C TYR A 37 -2.49 -6.97 1.48
N TYR A 38 -3.18 -6.75 0.35
CA TYR A 38 -2.75 -5.80 -0.66
C TYR A 38 -2.78 -4.35 -0.18
N LEU A 39 -3.73 -4.00 0.69
CA LEU A 39 -3.80 -2.67 1.28
C LEU A 39 -2.57 -2.38 2.15
N LEU A 40 -2.15 -3.34 2.98
CA LEU A 40 -0.93 -3.20 3.79
C LEU A 40 0.33 -3.20 2.92
N LYS A 41 0.40 -4.04 1.88
CA LYS A 41 1.50 -3.99 0.89
C LYS A 41 1.61 -2.59 0.30
N GLY A 42 0.49 -2.03 -0.17
CA GLY A 42 0.46 -0.70 -0.77
C GLY A 42 0.94 0.39 0.18
N LYS A 43 0.48 0.38 1.43
CA LYS A 43 0.89 1.35 2.46
C LYS A 43 2.38 1.23 2.82
N ILE A 44 2.91 0.01 2.90
CA ILE A 44 4.34 -0.23 3.13
C ILE A 44 5.15 0.37 1.97
N GLU A 45 4.83 -0.01 0.74
CA GLU A 45 5.59 0.44 -0.44
C GLU A 45 5.48 1.95 -0.66
N GLN A 46 4.32 2.55 -0.34
CA GLN A 46 4.13 4.00 -0.32
C GLN A 46 5.03 4.69 0.71
N LYS A 47 5.16 4.16 1.94
CA LYS A 47 6.08 4.70 2.97
C LYS A 47 7.53 4.69 2.50
N PHE A 48 7.90 3.73 1.64
CA PHE A 48 9.23 3.62 1.05
C PHE A 48 9.37 4.29 -0.33
N GLN A 49 8.35 5.05 -0.76
CA GLN A 49 8.33 5.75 -2.06
C GLN A 49 8.50 4.82 -3.27
N ASN A 50 8.20 3.53 -3.12
CA ASN A 50 8.14 2.59 -4.22
C ASN A 50 6.79 2.72 -4.92
N TRP A 51 6.58 3.87 -5.57
CA TRP A 51 5.28 4.30 -6.08
C TRP A 51 4.62 3.30 -7.02
N GLY A 52 5.40 2.65 -7.91
CA GLY A 52 4.89 1.62 -8.82
C GLY A 52 4.32 0.40 -8.09
N GLU A 53 5.05 -0.13 -7.11
CA GLU A 53 4.58 -1.27 -6.31
C GLU A 53 3.37 -0.89 -5.44
N ALA A 54 3.36 0.33 -4.89
CA ALA A 54 2.23 0.83 -4.12
C ALA A 54 0.96 0.92 -4.99
N ILE A 55 1.07 1.47 -6.21
CA ILE A 55 -0.05 1.55 -7.16
C ILE A 55 -0.56 0.16 -7.54
N ASN A 56 0.34 -0.76 -7.87
CA ASN A 56 -0.02 -2.14 -8.21
C ASN A 56 -0.78 -2.81 -7.07
N ALA A 57 -0.32 -2.64 -5.83
CA ALA A 57 -0.97 -3.21 -4.66
C ALA A 57 -2.35 -2.59 -4.42
N PHE A 58 -2.50 -1.26 -4.49
CA PHE A 58 -3.82 -0.63 -4.33
C PHE A 58 -4.78 -0.99 -5.45
N ASN A 59 -4.32 -1.16 -6.69
CA ASN A 59 -5.16 -1.67 -7.77
C ASN A 59 -5.65 -3.09 -7.49
N LYS A 60 -4.79 -3.96 -6.93
CA LYS A 60 -5.20 -5.31 -6.48
C LYS A 60 -6.28 -5.26 -5.39
N VAL A 61 -6.23 -4.28 -4.48
CA VAL A 61 -7.34 -4.05 -3.53
C VAL A 61 -8.64 -3.78 -4.29
N LEU A 62 -8.61 -2.89 -5.29
CA LEU A 62 -9.80 -2.51 -6.06
C LEU A 62 -10.30 -3.60 -7.03
N GLU A 63 -9.46 -4.54 -7.42
CA GLU A 63 -9.89 -5.74 -8.14
C GLU A 63 -10.76 -6.66 -7.26
N ILE A 64 -10.46 -6.75 -5.95
CA ILE A 64 -11.17 -7.62 -5.00
C ILE A 64 -12.33 -6.88 -4.32
N ASP A 65 -12.12 -5.63 -3.94
CA ASP A 65 -13.07 -4.72 -3.30
C ASP A 65 -13.09 -3.37 -4.05
N PRO A 66 -13.89 -3.25 -5.13
CA PRO A 66 -13.95 -2.05 -5.96
C PRO A 66 -14.41 -0.78 -5.20
N GLY A 67 -15.06 -0.94 -4.05
CA GLY A 67 -15.56 0.16 -3.22
C GLY A 67 -14.57 0.63 -2.15
N ASN A 68 -13.34 0.10 -2.13
CA ASN A 68 -12.40 0.38 -1.05
C ASN A 68 -11.91 1.84 -1.07
N ALA A 69 -12.52 2.68 -0.23
CA ALA A 69 -12.21 4.10 -0.15
C ALA A 69 -10.74 4.38 0.22
N GLU A 70 -10.11 3.54 1.05
CA GLU A 70 -8.73 3.73 1.47
C GLU A 70 -7.76 3.51 0.30
N ALA A 71 -7.95 2.47 -0.52
CA ALA A 71 -7.13 2.24 -1.71
C ALA A 71 -7.31 3.36 -2.75
N ILE A 72 -8.54 3.81 -3.01
CA ILE A 72 -8.83 4.93 -3.93
C ILE A 72 -8.09 6.20 -3.46
N ASN A 73 -8.20 6.54 -2.17
CA ASN A 73 -7.57 7.73 -1.63
C ASN A 73 -6.04 7.68 -1.70
N ASN A 74 -5.44 6.51 -1.44
CA ASN A 74 -3.99 6.36 -1.56
C ASN A 74 -3.51 6.45 -3.00
N LEU A 75 -4.25 5.89 -3.97
CA LEU A 75 -3.94 6.07 -5.39
C LEU A 75 -3.98 7.55 -5.79
N HIS A 76 -5.03 8.28 -5.42
CA HIS A 76 -5.09 9.73 -5.69
C HIS A 76 -3.93 10.50 -5.08
N LEU A 77 -3.56 10.18 -3.82
CA LEU A 77 -2.41 10.80 -3.17
C LEU A 77 -1.11 10.54 -3.94
N ILE A 78 -0.87 9.28 -4.35
CA ILE A 78 0.33 8.93 -5.12
C ILE A 78 0.34 9.64 -6.48
N GLN A 79 -0.79 9.69 -7.20
CA GLN A 79 -0.87 10.41 -8.47
C GLN A 79 -0.57 11.90 -8.30
N ASN A 80 -1.10 12.54 -7.25
CA ASN A 80 -0.80 13.93 -6.95
C ASN A 80 0.68 14.17 -6.65
N ILE A 81 1.31 13.26 -5.89
CA ILE A 81 2.74 13.29 -5.64
C ILE A 81 3.50 13.21 -6.96
N LEU A 82 3.26 12.17 -7.77
CA LEU A 82 3.97 11.96 -9.05
C LEU A 82 3.77 13.12 -10.03
N ASN A 83 2.56 13.68 -10.12
CA ASN A 83 2.28 14.84 -10.95
C ASN A 83 3.07 16.08 -10.50
N PHE A 84 3.22 16.28 -9.19
CA PHE A 84 4.02 17.38 -8.65
C PHE A 84 5.51 17.25 -9.01
N TRP A 85 6.06 16.03 -8.98
CA TRP A 85 7.47 15.76 -9.33
C TRP A 85 7.74 15.74 -10.84
N ASN A 86 6.70 15.59 -11.68
CA ASN A 86 6.81 15.55 -13.13
C ASN A 86 6.04 16.69 -13.82
N PRO A 87 6.40 17.97 -13.62
CA PRO A 87 5.72 19.08 -14.29
C PRO A 87 5.91 19.07 -15.82
N GLU A 88 6.89 18.35 -16.36
CA GLU A 88 7.21 18.35 -17.80
C GLU A 88 6.48 17.27 -18.64
N MET A 89 5.72 16.35 -18.04
CA MET A 89 4.95 15.36 -18.83
C MET A 89 3.72 15.95 -19.57
N PHE A 90 3.40 17.22 -19.32
CA PHE A 90 2.30 17.95 -19.96
C PHE A 90 2.77 19.21 -20.71
N ASN A 91 4.00 19.23 -21.23
CA ASN A 91 4.38 20.21 -22.24
C ASN A 91 4.34 19.54 -23.63
N PRO A 92 3.21 19.63 -24.36
CA PRO A 92 3.07 19.07 -25.71
C PRO A 92 4.01 19.71 -26.73
#